data_AF-A0A9E5RI39-F1
#
_entry.id   AF-A0A9E5RI39-F1
#
_cell.length_a   1.000
_cell.length_b   1.000
_cell.length_c   1.000
_cell.angle_alpha   90.00
_cell.angle_beta   90.00
_cell.angle_gamma   90.00
#
_symmetry.space_group_name_H-M   'P 1'
#
loop_
_entity.id
_entity.type
_entity.pdbx_description
1 polymer ?
#
loop_
_entity_poly.entity_id
_entity_poly.type
_entity_poly.pdbx_seq_one_letter_code
_entity_poly.pdbx_strand_id
1 'polypeptide(L)'
;MEQDQTAGATELEAIATVVLHEAERRRGEGRSLLALLRLLEALHREIRDGLFQESLPVNRQALYALLKDMEAEGGWPYIHRMKLKEVLVNLLEESGKDNVPAQEPSKHG
;
A
#
# COMPACT_ATOMS: atom_id res chain seq x y z
N MET A 1 13.87 22.46 -6.88
CA MET A 1 13.15 21.17 -6.91
C MET A 1 11.77 21.27 -6.22
N GLU A 2 11.25 22.47 -5.92
CA GLU A 2 9.95 22.65 -5.24
C GLU A 2 8.74 22.80 -6.18
N GLN A 3 8.93 22.98 -7.49
CA GLN A 3 7.82 23.24 -8.42
C GLN A 3 7.07 21.98 -8.89
N ASP A 4 7.60 20.78 -8.64
CA ASP A 4 7.02 19.50 -9.09
C ASP A 4 6.04 18.92 -8.06
N GLN A 5 6.29 19.16 -6.76
CA GLN A 5 5.47 18.64 -5.67
C GLN A 5 4.14 19.40 -5.49
N THR A 6 4.11 20.70 -5.84
CA THR A 6 2.88 21.50 -5.77
C THR A 6 1.91 21.17 -6.90
N ALA A 7 2.41 20.85 -8.10
CA ALA A 7 1.59 20.44 -9.23
C ALA A 7 0.85 19.12 -8.95
N GLY A 8 1.54 18.11 -8.40
CA GLY A 8 0.92 16.84 -8.01
C GLY A 8 -0.14 16.97 -6.92
N ALA A 9 0.05 17.89 -5.95
CA ALA A 9 -0.97 18.18 -4.95
C ALA A 9 -2.24 18.79 -5.57
N THR A 10 -2.08 19.71 -6.53
CA THR A 10 -3.21 20.31 -7.27
C THR A 10 -3.97 19.30 -8.14
N GLU A 11 -3.27 18.31 -8.70
CA GLU A 11 -3.90 17.24 -9.50
C GLU A 11 -4.76 16.30 -8.63
N LEU A 12 -4.28 15.94 -7.44
CA LEU A 12 -5.06 15.14 -6.48
C LEU A 12 -6.30 15.90 -5.97
N GLU A 13 -6.15 17.20 -5.71
CA GLU A 13 -7.27 18.08 -5.36
C GLU A 13 -8.31 18.19 -6.49
N ALA A 14 -7.87 18.22 -7.75
CA ALA A 14 -8.76 18.22 -8.90
C ALA A 14 -9.55 16.91 -9.00
N ILE A 15 -8.91 15.75 -8.78
CA ILE A 15 -9.60 14.45 -8.74
C ILE A 15 -10.64 14.42 -7.62
N ALA A 16 -10.27 14.86 -6.42
CA ALA A 16 -11.18 14.93 -5.28
C ALA A 16 -12.42 15.80 -5.60
N THR A 17 -12.19 16.95 -6.25
CA THR A 17 -13.26 17.86 -6.68
C THR A 17 -14.21 17.18 -7.66
N VAL A 18 -13.70 16.46 -8.66
CA VAL A 18 -14.52 15.75 -9.65
C VAL A 18 -15.36 14.65 -8.99
N VAL A 19 -14.76 13.86 -8.10
CA VAL A 19 -15.45 12.78 -7.39
C VAL A 19 -16.57 13.34 -6.50
N LEU A 20 -16.30 14.39 -5.73
CA LEU A 20 -17.28 15.04 -4.88
C LEU A 20 -18.42 15.67 -5.68
N HIS A 21 -18.10 16.30 -6.81
CA HIS A 21 -19.11 16.85 -7.72
C HIS A 21 -20.03 15.76 -8.29
N GLU A 22 -19.50 14.60 -8.66
CA GLU A 22 -20.32 13.50 -9.16
C GLU A 22 -21.18 12.85 -8.06
N ALA A 23 -20.69 12.81 -6.82
CA ALA A 23 -21.48 12.40 -5.66
C ALA A 23 -22.63 13.38 -5.41
N GLU A 24 -22.38 14.69 -5.50
CA GLU A 24 -23.37 15.75 -5.32
C GLU A 24 -24.49 15.66 -6.36
N ARG A 25 -24.15 15.44 -7.63
CA ARG A 25 -25.12 15.27 -8.72
C ARG A 25 -26.06 14.08 -8.53
N ARG A 26 -25.65 13.09 -7.74
CA ARG A 26 -26.39 11.85 -7.42
C ARG A 26 -27.05 11.90 -6.05
N ARG A 27 -27.10 13.07 -5.41
CA ARG A 27 -27.70 13.25 -4.08
C ARG A 27 -29.13 12.72 -4.06
N GLY A 28 -29.44 11.88 -3.07
CA GLY A 28 -30.76 11.25 -2.93
C GLY A 28 -30.95 9.98 -3.77
N GLU A 29 -30.04 9.66 -4.69
CA GLU A 29 -30.10 8.45 -5.51
C GLU A 29 -29.18 7.34 -4.96
N GLY A 30 -29.67 6.57 -3.99
CA GLY A 30 -28.86 5.55 -3.30
C GLY A 30 -28.17 4.53 -4.22
N ARG A 31 -28.83 4.09 -5.31
CA ARG A 31 -28.22 3.17 -6.28
C ARG A 31 -27.09 3.80 -7.09
N SER A 32 -27.27 5.05 -7.49
CA SER A 32 -26.27 5.85 -8.22
C SER A 32 -25.04 6.11 -7.35
N LEU A 33 -25.25 6.47 -6.08
CA LEU A 33 -24.17 6.64 -5.10
C LEU A 33 -23.43 5.32 -4.83
N LEU A 34 -24.15 4.20 -4.70
CA LEU A 34 -23.52 2.89 -4.54
C LEU A 34 -22.67 2.49 -5.76
N ALA A 35 -23.09 2.84 -6.98
CA ALA A 35 -22.29 2.61 -8.17
C ALA A 35 -20.99 3.42 -8.16
N LEU A 36 -21.06 4.69 -7.74
CA LEU A 36 -19.87 5.53 -7.56
C LEU A 36 -18.91 4.96 -6.51
N LEU A 37 -19.43 4.53 -5.35
CA LEU A 37 -18.62 3.92 -4.29
C LEU A 37 -17.91 2.64 -4.77
N ARG A 38 -18.61 1.78 -5.53
CA ARG A 38 -18.02 0.56 -6.11
C ARG A 38 -16.92 0.86 -7.13
N LEU A 39 -17.08 1.90 -7.93
CA LEU A 39 -16.04 2.36 -8.85
C LEU A 39 -14.81 2.82 -8.09
N LEU A 40 -14.98 3.66 -7.05
CA LEU A 40 -13.88 4.12 -6.22
C LEU A 40 -13.16 2.96 -5.54
N GLU A 41 -13.90 1.96 -5.06
CA GLU A 41 -13.31 0.74 -4.50
C GLU A 41 -12.51 -0.05 -5.55
N ALA A 42 -13.02 -0.20 -6.78
CA ALA A 42 -12.32 -0.89 -7.85
C ALA A 42 -11.00 -0.18 -8.21
N LEU A 43 -11.03 1.14 -8.38
CA LEU A 43 -9.85 1.96 -8.65
C LEU A 43 -8.84 1.85 -7.49
N HIS A 44 -9.31 1.93 -6.25
CA HIS A 44 -8.46 1.73 -5.08
C HIS A 44 -7.78 0.35 -5.09
N ARG A 45 -8.51 -0.73 -5.40
CA ARG A 45 -7.94 -2.08 -5.48
C ARG A 45 -6.88 -2.19 -6.58
N GLU A 46 -7.13 -1.61 -7.75
CA GLU A 46 -6.17 -1.62 -8.87
C GLU A 46 -4.88 -0.89 -8.52
N ILE A 47 -4.99 0.32 -7.97
CA ILE A 47 -3.84 1.10 -7.51
C ILE A 47 -3.09 0.35 -6.42
N ARG A 48 -3.81 -0.22 -5.44
CA ARG A 48 -3.20 -0.92 -4.30
C ARG A 48 -2.47 -2.19 -4.72
N ASP A 49 -3.12 -3.05 -5.50
CA ASP A 49 -2.64 -4.39 -5.82
C ASP A 49 -1.65 -4.40 -7.01
N GLY A 50 -1.61 -3.32 -7.81
CA GLY A 50 -0.62 -3.09 -8.86
C GLY A 50 0.41 -2.03 -8.46
N LEU A 51 0.13 -0.78 -8.82
CA LEU A 51 1.07 0.34 -8.76
C LEU A 51 1.71 0.54 -7.38
N PHE A 52 0.92 0.50 -6.31
CA PHE A 52 1.42 0.69 -4.95
C PHE A 52 2.27 -0.49 -4.49
N GLN A 53 1.83 -1.73 -4.75
CA GLN A 53 2.59 -2.93 -4.39
C GLN A 53 3.93 -3.00 -5.14
N GLU A 54 3.95 -2.65 -6.43
CA GLU A 54 5.18 -2.54 -7.23
C GLU A 54 6.11 -1.42 -6.72
N SER A 55 5.56 -0.36 -6.15
CA SER A 55 6.32 0.76 -5.58
C SER A 55 6.87 0.51 -4.18
N LEU A 56 6.55 -0.63 -3.54
CA LEU A 56 6.97 -0.89 -2.16
C LEU A 56 8.50 -0.92 -2.04
N PRO A 57 9.07 -0.24 -1.03
CA PRO A 57 10.51 -0.27 -0.82
C PRO A 57 10.99 -1.68 -0.51
N VAL A 58 12.02 -2.13 -1.23
CA VAL A 58 12.73 -3.38 -0.91
C VAL A 58 13.60 -3.23 0.34
N ASN A 59 14.02 -2.00 0.66
CA ASN A 59 14.83 -1.71 1.84
C ASN A 59 13.95 -1.65 3.11
N ARG A 60 14.33 -2.40 4.14
CA ARG A 60 13.57 -2.53 5.39
C ARG A 60 13.34 -1.20 6.08
N GLN A 61 14.37 -0.35 6.19
CA GLN A 61 14.24 0.94 6.87
C GLN A 61 13.27 1.86 6.14
N ALA A 62 13.29 1.86 4.80
CA ALA A 62 12.35 2.64 3.99
C ALA A 62 10.93 2.08 4.09
N LEU A 63 10.78 0.75 4.14
CA LEU A 63 9.49 0.10 4.37
C LEU A 63 8.93 0.46 5.76
N TYR A 64 9.76 0.46 6.81
CA TYR A 64 9.34 0.87 8.15
C TYR A 64 8.97 2.36 8.23
N ALA A 65 9.70 3.23 7.53
CA ALA A 65 9.35 4.65 7.44
C ALA A 65 7.97 4.83 6.78
N LEU A 66 7.76 4.17 5.63
CA LEU A 66 6.48 4.18 4.93
C LEU A 66 5.33 3.67 5.81
N LEU A 67 5.53 2.55 6.53
CA LEU A 67 4.53 2.00 7.44
C LEU A 67 4.17 2.97 8.57
N LYS A 68 5.17 3.65 9.14
CA LYS A 68 4.96 4.62 10.21
C LYS A 68 4.19 5.86 9.73
N ASP A 69 4.47 6.32 8.52
CA ASP A 69 3.76 7.45 7.90
C ASP A 69 2.28 7.09 7.66
N MET A 70 2.03 5.87 7.17
CA MET A 70 0.66 5.34 7.00
C MET A 70 -0.11 5.19 8.32
N GLU A 71 0.57 4.92 9.45
CA GLU A 71 -0.05 4.86 10.77
C GLU A 71 -0.39 6.25 11.33
N ALA A 72 0.44 7.25 11.05
CA ALA A 72 0.30 8.61 11.57
C ALA A 72 -0.86 9.40 10.94
N GLU A 73 -1.15 9.18 9.66
CA GLU A 73 -2.21 9.92 8.92
C GLU A 73 -3.62 9.34 9.09
N GLY A 74 -3.78 8.28 9.90
CA GLY A 74 -5.11 7.72 10.19
C GLY A 74 -5.45 6.48 9.37
N GLY A 75 -4.58 5.46 9.45
CA GLY A 75 -4.92 4.06 9.21
C GLY A 75 -4.94 3.63 7.74
N TRP A 76 -4.42 2.42 7.50
CA TRP A 76 -4.49 1.68 6.24
C TRP A 76 -5.89 1.80 5.59
N PRO A 77 -6.00 2.16 4.29
CA PRO A 77 -7.29 2.20 3.60
C PRO A 77 -7.82 0.77 3.46
N TYR A 78 -8.65 0.33 4.42
CA TYR A 78 -9.35 -0.96 4.46
C TYR A 78 -8.55 -2.14 3.90
N ILE A 79 -7.34 -2.36 4.40
CA ILE A 79 -6.65 -3.60 4.06
C ILE A 79 -7.12 -4.66 5.05
N HIS A 80 -7.98 -5.54 4.55
CA HIS A 80 -8.30 -6.79 5.21
C HIS A 80 -6.97 -7.46 5.60
N ARG A 81 -6.83 -7.71 6.91
CA ARG A 81 -5.66 -8.20 7.66
C ARG A 81 -4.90 -9.42 7.08
N MET A 82 -5.31 -9.99 5.95
CA MET A 82 -4.62 -11.08 5.26
C MET A 82 -3.36 -10.63 4.50
N LYS A 83 -3.30 -9.40 3.96
CA LYS A 83 -2.16 -8.98 3.10
C LYS A 83 -0.92 -8.48 3.82
N LEU A 84 -1.01 -8.18 5.13
CA LEU A 84 0.16 -7.79 5.93
C LEU A 84 1.21 -8.91 5.97
N LYS A 85 0.79 -10.17 5.98
CA LYS A 85 1.68 -11.33 5.90
C LYS A 85 2.40 -11.45 4.54
N GLU A 86 1.72 -11.09 3.46
CA GLU A 86 2.29 -11.10 2.10
C GLU A 86 3.32 -10.00 1.95
N VAL A 87 3.06 -8.80 2.48
CA VAL A 87 4.03 -7.68 2.52
C VAL A 87 5.25 -8.02 3.37
N LEU A 88 5.06 -8.75 4.48
CA LEU A 88 6.13 -9.16 5.38
C LEU A 88 6.88 -10.42 4.89
N VAL A 89 6.48 -11.06 3.80
CA VAL A 89 7.14 -12.29 3.30
C VAL A 89 8.59 -11.99 2.88
N ASN A 90 8.81 -10.86 2.21
CA ASN A 90 10.13 -10.38 1.81
C ASN A 90 11.01 -10.08 3.03
N LEU A 91 10.40 -9.64 4.14
CA LEU A 91 11.07 -9.39 5.41
C LEU A 91 11.53 -10.70 6.09
N LEU A 92 10.80 -11.80 5.91
CA LEU A 92 11.08 -13.09 6.56
C LEU A 92 12.07 -13.96 5.76
N GLU A 93 12.01 -13.92 4.43
CA GLU A 93 12.88 -14.73 3.54
C GLU A 93 14.38 -14.38 3.66
N GLU A 94 14.69 -13.12 3.93
CA GLU A 94 16.06 -12.65 4.14
C GLU A 94 16.63 -13.03 5.51
N SER A 95 15.78 -13.19 6.54
CA SER A 95 16.23 -13.60 7.89
C SER A 95 16.52 -15.10 8.03
N GLY A 96 16.23 -15.91 7.00
CA GLY A 96 16.41 -17.37 7.03
C GLY A 96 17.65 -17.89 6.29
N LYS A 97 18.49 -17.00 5.72
CA LYS A 97 19.68 -17.41 4.94
C LYS A 97 20.98 -17.47 5.74
N ASP A 98 20.94 -17.09 7.02
CA ASP A 98 22.09 -17.20 7.91
C ASP A 98 21.86 -18.30 8.95
N ASN A 99 22.74 -19.31 8.92
CA ASN A 99 22.94 -20.37 9.91
C ASN A 99 22.28 -21.74 9.66
N VAL A 100 22.87 -22.51 8.73
CA VAL A 100 23.07 -23.95 8.96
C VAL A 100 24.58 -24.15 9.18
N PRO A 101 25.07 -24.48 10.39
CA PRO A 101 26.44 -24.91 10.55
C PRO A 101 26.53 -26.33 9.99
N ALA A 102 27.30 -26.50 8.92
CA ALA A 102 27.70 -27.81 8.44
C ALA A 102 28.44 -28.54 9.58
N GLN A 103 27.85 -29.64 10.05
CA GLN A 103 28.42 -30.51 11.07
C GLN A 103 29.79 -31.04 10.59
N GLU A 104 30.83 -30.86 11.41
CA GLU A 104 32.16 -31.44 11.20
C GLU A 104 32.10 -32.97 11.28
N PRO A 105 32.65 -33.73 10.30
CA PRO A 105 32.84 -35.15 10.48
C PRO A 105 34.01 -35.41 11.44
N SER A 106 33.65 -35.93 12.62
CA SER A 106 34.52 -36.61 13.59
C SER A 106 35.63 -37.45 12.94
N LYS A 107 36.88 -37.18 13.32
CA LYS A 107 37.97 -38.17 13.28
C LYS A 107 38.91 -37.95 14.46
N HIS A 108 38.82 -38.80 15.47
CA HIS A 108 39.96 -39.18 16.31
C HIS A 108 39.84 -40.67 16.61
N GLY A 109 40.75 -41.43 16.01
CA GLY A 109 41.13 -42.80 16.37
C GLY A 109 42.64 -42.84 16.49
#